data_AF-A0A2V6Y3X2-F1
#
_entry.id   AF-A0A2V6Y3X2-F1
#
_cell.length_a   1.000
_cell.length_b   1.000
_cell.length_c   1.000
_cell.angle_alpha   90.00
_cell.angle_beta   90.00
_cell.angle_gamma   90.00
#
_symmetry.space_group_name_H-M   'P 1'
#
loop_
_entity.id
_entity.type
_entity.pdbx_description
1 polymer ?
#
loop_
_entity_poly.entity_id
_entity_poly.type
_entity_poly.pdbx_seq_one_letter_code
_entity_poly.pdbx_strand_id
1 'polypeptide(L)'
;MAVRRRRLLADRASHPRAPLGGARADRVVRARRGHPHAHGFGGVPRRGIRGHVAPAHDRQERQLRDPLRRLRVRPVAGDQDRPEAEGRERGYVSTLLGRRRYLPDLASGNLVARNAAERMAMNAPVQGTASDMIKIAMVRVQAALVARGLRARMLLQVHDELLFEAPPDEVGAVEALAREIMASALPLKVPVVVDVKTGGDWAEV
;
A
#
# COMPACT_ATOMS: atom_id res chain seq x y z
N MET A 1 -23.13 -34.82 50.29
CA MET A 1 -23.25 -33.46 50.87
C MET A 1 -22.11 -32.61 50.33
N ALA A 2 -22.22 -31.93 49.19
CA ALA A 2 -22.92 -30.66 48.97
C ALA A 2 -22.40 -29.50 49.84
N VAL A 3 -21.37 -28.77 49.37
CA VAL A 3 -21.29 -27.31 49.54
C VAL A 3 -20.69 -26.68 48.27
N ARG A 4 -21.33 -25.56 47.89
CA ARG A 4 -21.42 -24.95 46.56
C ARG A 4 -20.14 -24.24 46.07
N ARG A 5 -19.85 -24.42 44.77
CA ARG A 5 -19.06 -23.48 43.96
C ARG A 5 -19.92 -22.24 43.65
N ARG A 6 -19.44 -21.04 44.02
CA ARG A 6 -19.83 -19.76 43.42
C ARG A 6 -18.58 -18.87 43.35
N ARG A 7 -18.07 -18.60 42.14
CA ARG A 7 -17.27 -17.41 41.87
C ARG A 7 -17.39 -17.05 40.39
N LEU A 8 -18.18 -15.99 40.16
CA LEU A 8 -18.01 -14.92 39.19
C LEU A 8 -17.85 -15.32 37.71
N LEU A 9 -18.99 -15.46 37.03
CA LEU A 9 -19.14 -15.23 35.60
C LEU A 9 -20.35 -14.29 35.43
N ALA A 10 -20.09 -12.98 35.35
CA ALA A 10 -20.98 -11.96 34.80
C ALA A 10 -20.19 -10.64 34.64
N ASP A 11 -20.46 -9.95 33.55
CA ASP A 11 -20.05 -8.59 33.19
C ASP A 11 -18.56 -8.31 32.89
N ARG A 12 -18.19 -8.52 31.62
CA ARG A 12 -17.33 -7.56 30.92
C ARG A 12 -18.20 -6.52 30.22
N ALA A 13 -18.83 -5.69 31.03
CA ALA A 13 -19.45 -4.45 30.58
C ALA A 13 -18.34 -3.46 30.14
N SER A 14 -18.51 -2.93 28.94
CA SER A 14 -18.26 -1.52 28.57
C SER A 14 -17.10 -0.82 29.30
N HIS A 15 -15.94 -0.73 28.64
CA HIS A 15 -15.02 0.36 28.96
C HIS A 15 -15.73 1.69 28.69
N PRO A 16 -15.71 2.65 29.64
CA PRO A 16 -16.31 3.96 29.43
C PRO A 16 -15.55 4.68 28.32
N ARG A 17 -16.22 4.91 27.20
CA ARG A 17 -15.75 5.82 26.15
C ARG A 17 -15.69 7.21 26.77
N ALA A 18 -14.49 7.79 26.84
CA ALA A 18 -14.35 9.20 27.18
C ALA A 18 -15.19 10.01 26.18
N PRO A 19 -16.09 10.90 26.64
CA PRO A 19 -16.83 11.76 25.74
C PRO A 19 -15.87 12.77 25.13
N LEU A 20 -15.65 12.68 23.81
CA LEU A 20 -15.07 13.76 23.04
C LEU A 20 -16.05 14.94 23.13
N GLY A 21 -15.66 15.96 23.88
CA GLY A 21 -16.50 17.10 24.20
C GLY A 21 -16.91 17.89 22.95
N GLY A 22 -18.23 18.08 22.80
CA GLY A 22 -18.85 19.36 22.45
C GLY A 22 -18.28 20.18 21.28
N ALA A 23 -18.35 19.65 20.06
CA ALA A 23 -18.46 20.41 18.81
C ALA A 23 -18.92 19.40 17.74
N ARG A 24 -19.51 19.85 16.62
CA ARG A 24 -20.05 18.98 15.56
C ARG A 24 -19.07 17.82 15.28
N ALA A 25 -19.53 16.56 15.37
CA ALA A 25 -18.64 15.41 15.26
C ALA A 25 -17.88 15.47 13.93
N ASP A 26 -16.56 15.63 14.03
CA ASP A 26 -15.67 15.63 12.88
C ASP A 26 -15.82 14.33 12.09
N ARG A 27 -15.59 14.40 10.79
CA ARG A 27 -15.74 13.28 9.86
C ARG A 27 -14.38 12.74 9.46
N VAL A 28 -14.33 11.44 9.27
CA VAL A 28 -13.16 10.75 8.74
C VAL A 28 -13.25 10.72 7.22
N VAL A 29 -12.18 11.13 6.54
CA VAL A 29 -12.03 11.03 5.08
C VAL A 29 -10.88 10.08 4.78
N ARG A 30 -11.13 9.01 4.04
CA ARG A 30 -10.13 8.04 3.59
C ARG A 30 -9.93 8.19 2.09
N ALA A 31 -8.72 8.54 1.67
CA ALA A 31 -8.33 8.57 0.26
C ALA A 31 -7.31 7.47 -0.02
N ARG A 32 -7.59 6.60 -0.99
CA ARG A 32 -6.76 5.46 -1.35
C ARG A 32 -6.50 5.44 -2.85
N ARG A 33 -5.30 5.08 -3.27
CA ARG A 33 -5.06 4.77 -4.69
C ARG A 33 -5.86 3.52 -5.11
N GLY A 34 -6.76 3.69 -6.07
CA GLY A 34 -7.54 2.60 -6.63
C GLY A 34 -6.65 1.63 -7.43
N HIS A 35 -6.98 0.35 -7.36
CA HIS A 35 -6.47 -0.63 -8.32
C HIS A 35 -7.47 -0.72 -9.48
N PRO A 36 -7.06 -0.52 -10.74
CA PRO A 36 -7.94 -0.87 -11.86
C PRO A 36 -8.31 -2.35 -11.68
N HIS A 37 -9.60 -2.68 -11.74
CA HIS A 37 -10.12 -4.02 -11.44
C HIS A 37 -9.33 -5.11 -12.18
N ALA A 38 -8.32 -5.65 -11.52
CA ALA A 38 -7.61 -6.84 -11.93
C ALA A 38 -8.27 -8.00 -11.21
N HIS A 39 -8.74 -8.99 -11.98
CA HIS A 39 -9.31 -10.21 -11.46
C HIS A 39 -8.45 -10.81 -10.33
N GLY A 40 -9.14 -11.19 -9.25
CA GLY A 40 -8.65 -11.64 -7.95
C GLY A 40 -7.20 -12.11 -7.85
N PHE A 41 -6.42 -11.41 -7.03
CA PHE A 41 -5.34 -12.05 -6.29
C PHE A 41 -5.98 -12.99 -5.25
N GLY A 42 -6.22 -14.23 -5.67
CA GLY A 42 -6.74 -15.30 -4.81
C GLY A 42 -5.83 -15.52 -3.61
N GLY A 43 -6.43 -15.53 -2.42
CA GLY A 43 -5.77 -15.85 -1.16
C GLY A 43 -5.15 -17.24 -1.22
N VAL A 44 -3.89 -17.34 -0.77
CA VAL A 44 -3.20 -18.62 -0.62
C VAL A 44 -3.70 -19.28 0.68
N PRO A 45 -4.31 -20.48 0.64
CA PRO A 45 -4.66 -21.20 1.86
C PRO A 45 -3.39 -21.77 2.50
N ARG A 46 -3.25 -21.56 3.82
CA ARG A 46 -2.20 -22.17 4.64
C ARG A 46 -2.43 -23.68 4.74
N ARG A 47 -1.53 -24.50 4.16
CA ARG A 47 -1.45 -25.93 4.45
C ARG A 47 0.01 -26.41 4.56
N GLY A 48 0.32 -26.97 5.73
CA GLY A 48 1.11 -28.19 5.95
C GLY A 48 2.51 -28.31 5.33
N ILE A 49 3.52 -28.30 6.18
CA ILE A 49 4.91 -28.70 5.89
C ILE A 49 4.95 -30.21 5.60
N ARG A 50 5.36 -30.60 4.38
CA ARG A 50 6.34 -31.68 4.04
C ARG A 50 6.28 -32.01 2.54
N GLY A 51 7.45 -32.08 1.91
CA GLY A 51 7.65 -32.72 0.61
C GLY A 51 8.19 -31.79 -0.47
N HIS A 52 9.48 -31.94 -0.78
CA HIS A 52 10.18 -31.55 -2.01
C HIS A 52 9.70 -30.27 -2.74
N VAL A 53 10.41 -29.18 -2.49
CA VAL A 53 10.26 -27.92 -3.22
C VAL A 53 11.03 -28.03 -4.54
N ALA A 54 10.32 -28.38 -5.62
CA ALA A 54 10.76 -28.00 -6.97
C ALA A 54 10.83 -26.45 -7.05
N PRO A 55 11.80 -25.86 -7.77
CA PRO A 55 12.00 -24.42 -7.78
C PRO A 55 10.71 -23.69 -8.16
N ALA A 56 10.26 -22.79 -7.27
CA ALA A 56 8.97 -22.11 -7.32
C ALA A 56 8.74 -21.23 -8.58
N HIS A 57 9.79 -20.95 -9.36
CA HIS A 57 9.71 -20.13 -10.57
C HIS A 57 8.84 -20.78 -11.65
N ASP A 58 8.89 -22.12 -11.78
CA ASP A 58 8.37 -22.79 -12.98
C ASP A 58 6.85 -23.03 -12.95
N ARG A 59 6.24 -23.12 -11.77
CA ARG A 59 4.78 -23.35 -11.64
C ARG A 59 3.98 -22.05 -11.64
N GLN A 60 4.48 -21.02 -10.95
CA GLN A 60 3.78 -19.75 -10.81
C GLN A 60 3.82 -18.93 -12.12
N GLU A 61 4.93 -19.00 -12.87
CA GLU A 61 4.98 -18.42 -14.21
C GLU A 61 4.02 -19.10 -15.19
N ARG A 62 3.90 -20.44 -15.17
CA ARG A 62 2.98 -21.16 -16.07
C ARG A 62 1.52 -20.81 -15.78
N GLN A 63 1.14 -20.67 -14.51
CA GLN A 63 -0.22 -20.30 -14.11
C GLN A 63 -0.60 -18.86 -14.46
N LEU A 64 0.38 -17.94 -14.53
CA LEU A 64 0.15 -16.54 -14.90
C LEU A 64 0.27 -16.28 -16.41
N ARG A 65 1.04 -17.08 -17.16
CA ARG A 65 1.25 -16.90 -18.60
C ARG A 65 -0.04 -17.07 -19.41
N ASP A 66 -0.90 -18.02 -19.05
CA ASP A 66 -2.13 -18.30 -19.80
C ASP A 66 -3.17 -17.17 -19.71
N PRO A 67 -3.49 -16.61 -18.52
CA PRO A 67 -4.35 -15.44 -18.40
C PRO A 67 -3.77 -14.17 -19.07
N LEU A 68 -2.46 -13.94 -18.94
CA LEU A 68 -1.79 -12.76 -19.50
C LEU A 68 -1.76 -12.77 -21.03
N ARG A 69 -1.63 -13.95 -21.66
CA ARG A 69 -1.77 -14.12 -23.11
C ARG A 69 -3.18 -13.77 -23.61
N ARG A 70 -4.22 -14.15 -22.85
CA ARG A 70 -5.63 -13.84 -23.20
C ARG A 70 -5.92 -12.34 -23.16
N LEU A 71 -5.32 -11.62 -22.21
CA LEU A 71 -5.48 -10.17 -22.07
C LEU A 71 -4.66 -9.35 -23.07
N ARG A 72 -3.90 -10.01 -23.99
CA ARG A 72 -2.93 -9.36 -24.88
C ARG A 72 -2.02 -8.37 -24.14
N VAL A 73 -1.76 -8.63 -22.86
CA VAL A 73 -0.79 -7.84 -22.10
C VAL A 73 0.56 -8.24 -22.65
N ARG A 74 1.09 -7.37 -23.51
CA ARG A 74 2.46 -7.50 -23.96
C ARG A 74 3.31 -7.56 -22.69
N PRO A 75 4.11 -8.62 -22.46
CA PRO A 75 5.05 -8.60 -21.35
C PRO A 75 5.85 -7.31 -21.47
N VAL A 76 6.10 -6.64 -20.36
CA VAL A 76 7.06 -5.52 -20.34
C VAL A 76 8.37 -6.12 -20.86
N ALA A 77 8.67 -5.88 -22.13
CA ALA A 77 9.52 -6.76 -22.94
C ALA A 77 10.96 -6.30 -22.89
N GLY A 78 11.88 -7.24 -22.61
CA GLY A 78 13.32 -7.14 -22.88
C GLY A 78 14.18 -7.63 -21.71
N ASP A 79 15.07 -8.61 -21.94
CA ASP A 79 16.13 -8.97 -20.97
C ASP A 79 17.06 -7.79 -20.64
N GLN A 80 17.03 -6.72 -21.46
CA GLN A 80 17.81 -5.50 -21.32
C GLN A 80 17.16 -4.42 -20.42
N ASP A 81 15.88 -4.55 -20.07
CA ASP A 81 15.15 -3.57 -19.23
C ASP A 81 14.97 -4.06 -17.78
N ARG A 82 15.70 -5.10 -17.40
CA ARG A 82 15.55 -5.73 -16.10
C ARG A 82 16.35 -4.97 -15.04
N PRO A 83 15.72 -4.45 -13.98
CA PRO A 83 16.42 -3.69 -12.94
C PRO A 83 17.59 -4.44 -12.30
N GLU A 84 17.54 -5.78 -12.26
CA GLU A 84 18.66 -6.59 -11.77
C GLU A 84 19.91 -6.55 -12.66
N ALA A 85 19.77 -6.38 -13.97
CA ALA A 85 20.90 -6.27 -14.90
C ALA A 85 21.61 -4.93 -14.70
N GLU A 86 20.83 -3.83 -14.68
CA GLU A 86 21.31 -2.50 -14.32
C GLU A 86 21.94 -2.48 -12.90
N GLY A 87 21.30 -3.17 -11.95
CA GLY A 87 21.78 -3.30 -10.59
C GLY A 87 23.11 -4.04 -10.47
N ARG A 88 23.36 -5.05 -11.31
CA ARG A 88 24.64 -5.78 -11.35
C ARG A 88 25.77 -4.92 -11.90
N GLU A 89 25.49 -4.09 -12.90
CA GLU A 89 26.49 -3.19 -13.49
C GLU A 89 26.82 -2.01 -12.57
N ARG A 90 25.79 -1.39 -11.97
CA ARG A 90 25.94 -0.15 -11.17
C ARG A 90 26.11 -0.38 -9.67
N GLY A 91 25.82 -1.59 -9.18
CA GLY A 91 25.78 -1.93 -7.76
C GLY A 91 24.53 -1.44 -7.01
N TYR A 92 23.57 -0.82 -7.71
CA TYR A 92 22.31 -0.33 -7.13
C TYR A 92 21.19 -0.24 -8.17
N VAL A 93 19.96 -0.27 -7.66
CA VAL A 93 18.75 0.07 -8.43
C VAL A 93 18.15 1.39 -7.92
N SER A 94 17.34 2.06 -8.73
CA SER A 94 16.72 3.34 -8.36
C SER A 94 15.22 3.42 -8.63
N THR A 95 14.53 4.27 -7.88
CA THR A 95 13.14 4.68 -8.16
C THR A 95 13.09 5.63 -9.36
N LEU A 96 11.89 5.96 -9.84
CA LEU A 96 11.69 6.93 -10.93
C LEU A 96 12.29 8.32 -10.61
N LEU A 97 12.30 8.70 -9.33
CA LEU A 97 12.91 9.95 -8.86
C LEU A 97 14.40 9.82 -8.50
N GLY A 98 15.02 8.68 -8.78
CA GLY A 98 16.45 8.47 -8.59
C GLY A 98 16.88 8.06 -7.18
N ARG A 99 15.95 7.77 -6.24
CA ARG A 99 16.34 7.25 -4.93
C ARG A 99 16.94 5.86 -5.09
N ARG A 100 18.16 5.65 -4.57
CA ARG A 100 18.94 4.44 -4.78
C ARG A 100 18.77 3.41 -3.66
N ARG A 101 18.82 2.13 -4.01
CA ARG A 101 19.02 1.00 -3.10
C ARG A 101 20.23 0.20 -3.57
N TYR A 102 21.29 0.22 -2.77
CA TYR A 102 22.50 -0.55 -3.03
C TYR A 102 22.26 -2.03 -2.75
N LEU A 103 22.73 -2.88 -3.66
CA LEU A 103 22.52 -4.34 -3.63
C LEU A 103 23.84 -5.04 -4.02
N PRO A 104 24.89 -4.97 -3.17
CA PRO A 104 26.20 -5.56 -3.49
C PRO A 104 26.13 -7.08 -3.73
N ASP A 105 25.17 -7.76 -3.10
CA ASP A 105 24.94 -9.20 -3.25
C ASP A 105 24.52 -9.63 -4.66
N LEU A 106 24.18 -8.70 -5.56
CA LEU A 106 23.92 -9.00 -6.97
C LEU A 106 25.15 -9.59 -7.67
N ALA A 107 26.36 -9.27 -7.20
CA ALA A 107 27.62 -9.84 -7.68
C ALA A 107 28.12 -11.03 -6.84
N SER A 108 27.36 -11.47 -5.83
CA SER A 108 27.79 -12.54 -4.92
C SER A 108 27.88 -13.88 -5.62
N GLY A 109 28.96 -14.63 -5.35
CA GLY A 109 29.06 -16.05 -5.73
C GLY A 109 28.12 -16.97 -4.94
N ASN A 110 27.57 -16.50 -3.81
CA ASN A 110 26.57 -17.23 -3.05
C ASN A 110 25.20 -17.13 -3.73
N LEU A 111 24.73 -18.25 -4.29
CA LEU A 111 23.46 -18.33 -5.01
C LEU A 111 22.25 -17.86 -4.19
N VAL A 112 22.21 -18.12 -2.88
CA VAL A 112 21.09 -17.72 -2.01
C VAL A 112 21.06 -16.21 -1.86
N ALA A 113 22.22 -15.60 -1.57
CA ALA A 113 22.36 -14.15 -1.43
C ALA A 113 22.02 -13.44 -2.75
N ARG A 114 22.57 -13.93 -3.87
CA ARG A 114 22.33 -13.39 -5.20
C ARG A 114 20.85 -13.45 -5.60
N ASN A 115 20.19 -14.59 -5.41
CA ASN A 115 18.76 -14.74 -5.72
C ASN A 115 17.89 -13.81 -4.85
N ALA A 116 18.26 -13.58 -3.58
CA ALA A 116 17.56 -12.62 -2.74
C ALA A 116 17.76 -11.18 -3.23
N ALA A 117 18.98 -10.83 -3.65
CA ALA A 117 19.31 -9.53 -4.20
C ALA A 117 18.56 -9.26 -5.52
N GLU A 118 18.46 -10.25 -6.41
CA GLU A 118 17.69 -10.15 -7.66
C GLU A 118 16.21 -9.87 -7.39
N ARG A 119 15.59 -10.59 -6.45
CA ARG A 119 14.20 -10.31 -6.06
C ARG A 119 14.04 -8.90 -5.48
N MET A 120 15.02 -8.41 -4.72
CA MET A 120 14.99 -7.03 -4.22
C MET A 120 15.16 -6.02 -5.35
N ALA A 121 16.05 -6.28 -6.30
CA ALA A 121 16.31 -5.42 -7.45
C ALA A 121 15.06 -5.23 -8.31
N MET A 122 14.29 -6.29 -8.54
CA MET A 122 13.02 -6.22 -9.27
C MET A 122 11.96 -5.40 -8.53
N ASN A 123 11.83 -5.58 -7.21
CA ASN A 123 10.74 -4.99 -6.43
C ASN A 123 11.00 -3.54 -5.99
N ALA A 124 12.26 -3.21 -5.68
CA ALA A 124 12.62 -1.93 -5.07
C ALA A 124 12.26 -0.70 -5.93
N PRO A 125 12.48 -0.70 -7.26
CA PRO A 125 12.06 0.42 -8.11
C PRO A 125 10.55 0.66 -8.06
N VAL A 126 9.74 -0.40 -8.13
CA VAL A 126 8.26 -0.30 -8.16
C VAL A 126 7.73 0.16 -6.80
N GLN A 127 8.12 -0.52 -5.72
CA GLN A 127 7.67 -0.19 -4.36
C GLN A 127 8.20 1.17 -3.90
N GLY A 128 9.46 1.47 -4.24
CA GLY A 128 10.09 2.74 -3.92
C GLY A 128 9.43 3.90 -4.66
N THR A 129 9.10 3.75 -5.94
CA THR A 129 8.38 4.78 -6.71
C THR A 129 6.98 5.02 -6.15
N ALA A 130 6.26 3.95 -5.75
CA ALA A 130 4.98 4.11 -5.06
C ALA A 130 5.12 4.86 -3.72
N SER A 131 6.18 4.57 -2.97
CA SER A 131 6.51 5.27 -1.72
C SER A 131 6.89 6.74 -1.94
N ASP A 132 7.53 7.07 -3.07
CA ASP A 132 7.83 8.45 -3.45
C ASP A 132 6.56 9.22 -3.76
N MET A 133 5.68 8.62 -4.55
CA MET A 133 4.42 9.21 -4.95
C MET A 133 3.53 9.56 -3.76
N ILE A 134 3.35 8.64 -2.80
CA ILE A 134 2.52 8.93 -1.62
C ILE A 134 3.16 10.02 -0.75
N LYS A 135 4.48 10.05 -0.60
CA LYS A 135 5.17 11.11 0.17
C LYS A 135 5.02 12.47 -0.47
N ILE A 136 5.10 12.55 -1.80
CA ILE A 136 4.84 13.81 -2.53
C ILE A 136 3.38 14.24 -2.35
N ALA A 137 2.43 13.30 -2.45
CA ALA A 137 1.03 13.59 -2.21
C ALA A 137 0.82 14.13 -0.78
N MET A 138 1.43 13.51 0.23
CA MET A 138 1.33 13.94 1.63
C MET A 138 1.78 15.40 1.80
N VAL A 139 2.97 15.74 1.30
CA VAL A 139 3.51 17.10 1.40
C VAL A 139 2.62 18.11 0.67
N ARG A 140 2.16 17.78 -0.54
CA ARG A 140 1.30 18.67 -1.34
C ARG A 140 -0.08 18.87 -0.71
N VAL A 141 -0.71 17.80 -0.22
CA VAL A 141 -2.00 17.90 0.47
C VAL A 141 -1.85 18.77 1.72
N GLN A 142 -0.82 18.54 2.54
CA GLN A 142 -0.59 19.33 3.74
C GLN A 142 -0.39 20.81 3.41
N ALA A 143 0.42 21.13 2.40
CA ALA A 143 0.61 22.51 1.95
C ALA A 143 -0.70 23.15 1.48
N ALA A 144 -1.55 22.40 0.76
CA ALA A 144 -2.82 22.91 0.26
C ALA A 144 -3.89 23.08 1.34
N LEU A 145 -3.93 22.21 2.36
CA LEU A 145 -4.77 22.40 3.55
C LEU A 145 -4.44 23.73 4.23
N VAL A 146 -3.15 24.00 4.46
CA VAL A 146 -2.67 25.25 5.07
C VAL A 146 -2.98 26.45 4.19
N ALA A 147 -2.69 26.39 2.89
CA ALA A 147 -2.92 27.50 1.96
C ALA A 147 -4.41 27.87 1.82
N ARG A 148 -5.31 26.90 1.96
CA ARG A 148 -6.77 27.11 1.92
C ARG A 148 -7.38 27.44 3.29
N GLY A 149 -6.58 27.49 4.36
CA GLY A 149 -7.05 27.75 5.71
C GLY A 149 -8.02 26.70 6.25
N LEU A 150 -7.94 25.46 5.75
CA LEU A 150 -8.80 24.37 6.21
C LEU A 150 -8.36 23.89 7.60
N ARG A 151 -9.34 23.53 8.44
CA ARG A 151 -9.10 22.96 9.77
C ARG A 151 -8.84 21.46 9.72
N ALA A 152 -9.13 20.82 8.60
CA ALA A 152 -8.86 19.41 8.39
C ALA A 152 -7.39 19.02 8.64
N ARG A 153 -7.20 17.83 9.21
CA ARG A 153 -5.88 17.29 9.60
C ARG A 153 -5.65 15.93 8.95
N MET A 154 -4.47 15.73 8.37
CA MET A 154 -4.01 14.40 7.98
C MET A 154 -3.57 13.64 9.23
N LEU A 155 -4.22 12.51 9.51
CA LEU A 155 -4.01 11.74 10.74
C LEU A 155 -2.99 10.62 10.56
N LEU A 156 -3.14 9.82 9.50
CA LEU A 156 -2.32 8.65 9.29
C LEU A 156 -2.14 8.32 7.81
N GLN A 157 -1.08 7.57 7.56
CA GLN A 157 -0.81 6.97 6.26
C GLN A 157 -0.65 5.46 6.44
N VAL A 158 -1.40 4.66 5.68
CA VAL A 158 -1.21 3.21 5.58
C VAL A 158 -0.97 2.86 4.12
N HIS A 159 0.24 2.43 3.78
CA HIS A 159 0.61 2.06 2.41
C HIS A 159 0.29 3.16 1.36
N ASP A 160 -0.80 3.05 0.62
CA ASP A 160 -1.25 4.00 -0.39
C ASP A 160 -2.50 4.78 0.01
N GLU A 161 -2.80 4.80 1.31
CA GLU A 161 -3.98 5.41 1.91
C GLU A 161 -3.60 6.57 2.82
N LEU A 162 -4.34 7.67 2.72
CA LEU A 162 -4.28 8.81 3.63
C LEU A 162 -5.62 8.94 4.35
N LEU A 163 -5.57 9.04 5.68
CA LEU A 163 -6.73 9.32 6.51
C LEU A 163 -6.68 10.77 6.99
N PHE A 164 -7.84 11.42 6.94
CA PHE A 164 -8.03 12.77 7.42
C PHE A 164 -9.18 12.81 8.41
N GLU A 165 -9.10 13.79 9.31
CA GLU A 165 -10.22 14.25 10.13
C GLU A 165 -10.55 15.67 9.71
N ALA A 166 -11.81 15.94 9.45
CA ALA A 166 -12.27 17.25 8.95
C ALA A 166 -13.62 17.64 9.57
N PRO A 167 -13.85 18.94 9.81
CA PRO A 167 -15.18 19.44 10.12
C PRO A 167 -16.20 19.03 9.03
N PRO A 168 -17.47 18.75 9.37
CA PRO A 168 -18.47 18.30 8.39
C PRO A 168 -18.63 19.21 7.17
N ASP A 169 -18.44 20.52 7.35
CA ASP A 169 -18.50 21.55 6.31
C ASP A 169 -17.29 21.56 5.37
N GLU A 170 -16.17 20.94 5.76
CA GLU A 170 -14.93 20.88 4.97
C GLU A 170 -14.73 19.56 4.23
N VAL A 171 -15.52 18.52 4.54
CA VAL A 171 -15.37 17.16 3.99
C VAL A 171 -15.30 17.14 2.46
N GLY A 172 -16.21 17.83 1.78
CA GLY A 172 -16.23 17.87 0.31
C GLY A 172 -14.99 18.56 -0.27
N ALA A 173 -14.48 19.60 0.39
CA ALA A 173 -13.26 20.29 -0.02
C ALA A 173 -12.03 19.39 0.17
N VAL A 174 -11.95 18.65 1.27
CA VAL A 174 -10.86 17.71 1.57
C VAL A 174 -10.89 16.53 0.60
N GLU A 175 -12.06 15.98 0.29
CA GLU A 175 -12.20 14.90 -0.70
C GLU A 175 -11.67 15.34 -2.07
N ALA A 176 -12.17 16.47 -2.58
CA ALA A 176 -11.76 16.98 -3.89
C ALA A 176 -10.25 17.23 -3.94
N LEU A 177 -9.71 17.86 -2.89
CA LEU A 177 -8.29 18.15 -2.75
C LEU A 177 -7.43 16.89 -2.73
N ALA A 178 -7.78 15.91 -1.89
CA ALA A 178 -7.03 14.67 -1.76
C ALA A 178 -7.04 13.88 -3.08
N ARG A 179 -8.20 13.80 -3.75
CA ARG A 179 -8.35 13.13 -5.04
C ARG A 179 -7.46 13.76 -6.11
N GLU A 180 -7.51 15.08 -6.26
CA GLU A 180 -6.73 15.84 -7.24
C GLU A 180 -5.22 15.65 -7.02
N ILE A 181 -4.76 15.86 -5.78
CA ILE A 181 -3.34 15.85 -5.47
C ILE A 181 -2.76 14.43 -5.52
N MET A 182 -3.47 13.43 -5.01
CA MET A 182 -2.99 12.05 -5.04
C MET A 182 -2.93 11.49 -6.47
N ALA A 183 -3.88 11.88 -7.34
CA ALA A 183 -3.88 11.46 -8.74
C ALA A 183 -2.75 12.09 -9.57
N SER A 184 -2.30 13.28 -9.19
CA SER A 184 -1.28 14.08 -9.90
C SER A 184 0.10 14.11 -9.21
N ALA A 185 0.30 13.27 -8.18
CA ALA A 185 1.50 13.31 -7.35
C ALA A 185 2.80 13.04 -8.13
N LEU A 186 2.76 12.17 -9.14
CA LEU A 186 3.87 11.89 -10.06
C LEU A 186 3.40 11.99 -11.52
N PRO A 187 4.21 12.51 -12.45
CA PRO A 187 3.90 12.49 -13.88
C PRO A 187 4.10 11.08 -14.45
N LEU A 188 3.08 10.23 -14.34
CA LEU A 188 3.08 8.88 -14.89
C LEU A 188 2.41 8.85 -16.27
N LYS A 189 2.85 7.92 -17.12
CA LYS A 189 2.23 7.66 -18.44
C LYS A 189 0.84 7.00 -18.32
N VAL A 190 0.51 6.47 -17.16
CA VAL A 190 -0.78 5.83 -16.86
C VAL A 190 -1.50 6.63 -15.78
N PRO A 191 -2.81 6.87 -15.93
CA PRO A 191 -3.57 7.66 -14.96
C PRO A 191 -3.64 6.93 -13.61
N VAL A 192 -3.53 7.69 -12.53
CA VAL A 192 -3.69 7.19 -11.16
C VAL A 192 -5.13 7.43 -10.73
N VAL A 193 -5.84 6.36 -10.38
CA VAL A 193 -7.19 6.44 -9.82
C VAL A 193 -7.09 6.57 -8.31
N VAL A 194 -7.93 7.42 -7.71
CA VAL A 194 -8.01 7.61 -6.26
C VAL A 194 -9.47 7.43 -5.85
N ASP A 195 -9.71 6.49 -4.95
CA ASP A 195 -11.00 6.24 -4.32
C ASP A 195 -11.06 7.00 -3.00
N VAL A 196 -12.15 7.73 -2.78
CA VAL A 196 -12.38 8.50 -1.54
C VAL A 196 -13.65 8.02 -0.88
N LYS A 197 -13.61 7.88 0.44
CA LYS A 197 -14.75 7.50 1.29
C LYS A 197 -14.78 8.37 2.53
N THR A 198 -15.98 8.57 3.07
CA THR A 198 -16.22 9.43 4.24
C THR A 198 -17.10 8.72 5.26
N GLY A 199 -16.81 8.86 6.56
CA GLY A 199 -17.52 8.18 7.64
C GLY A 199 -17.46 8.95 8.96
N GLY A 200 -18.23 8.49 9.95
CA GLY A 200 -18.13 8.97 11.34
C GLY A 200 -16.93 8.39 12.09
N ASP A 201 -16.43 7.24 11.65
CA ASP A 201 -15.20 6.63 12.16
C ASP A 201 -14.42 5.89 11.04
N TRP A 202 -13.24 5.36 11.39
CA TRP A 202 -12.40 4.65 10.43
C TRP A 202 -12.95 3.28 10.01
N ALA A 203 -13.71 2.59 10.87
CA ALA A 203 -14.28 1.28 10.52
C ALA A 203 -15.38 1.40 9.44
N GLU A 204 -15.99 2.58 9.29
CA GLU A 204 -17.00 2.88 8.29
C GLU A 204 -16.44 3.17 6.87
N VAL A 205 -15.13 3.37 6.71
CA VAL A 205 -14.50 3.81 5.43
C VAL A 205 -13.53 2.81 4.83
#